data_AF-A0A2I0TIJ1-F1
#
_entry.id   AF-A0A2I0TIJ1-F1
#
_cell.length_a   1.000
_cell.length_b   1.000
_cell.length_c   1.000
_cell.angle_alpha   90.00
_cell.angle_beta   90.00
_cell.angle_gamma   90.00
#
_symmetry.space_group_name_H-M   'P 1'
#
loop_
_entity.id
_entity.type
_entity.pdbx_description
1 polymer ?
#
loop_
_entity_poly.entity_id
_entity_poly.type
_entity_poly.pdbx_seq_one_letter_code
_entity_poly.pdbx_strand_id
1 'polypeptide(L)'
;MWDLYVWEVIPYSSRYFTMKCSNGKHVQWLRGKDGEVWVWVMGEAPGDKPYEQISEELIAERARQQAQKEAEELWRQKEAEITKKFRDAMAQEKARIVAEKWKIEIEDRKAAKLEEEKIQEELKKREEEERQKGEEQIRQQEEIRAKELYLSLKQAQQHSQHSDDDQEWEEQCE
;
A
#
# COMPACT_ATOMS: atom_id res chain seq x y z
N MET A 1 40.54 -10.61 -36.76
CA MET A 1 41.97 -10.58 -37.12
C MET A 1 42.62 -11.69 -36.30
N TRP A 2 42.45 -12.92 -36.75
CA TRP A 2 43.09 -14.11 -36.19
C TRP A 2 43.84 -14.69 -37.38
N ASP A 3 45.15 -14.48 -37.42
CA ASP A 3 45.96 -14.97 -38.52
C ASP A 3 45.91 -16.50 -38.50
N LEU A 4 45.28 -17.02 -39.55
CA LEU A 4 45.33 -18.41 -39.96
C LEU A 4 46.80 -18.80 -40.10
N TYR A 5 47.35 -19.44 -39.07
CA TYR A 5 48.55 -20.26 -39.22
C TYR A 5 48.18 -21.43 -40.13
N VAL A 6 48.38 -21.19 -41.43
CA VAL A 6 48.48 -22.20 -42.47
C VAL A 6 49.65 -23.09 -42.09
N TRP A 7 49.35 -24.26 -41.52
CA TRP A 7 50.32 -25.33 -41.43
C TRP A 7 50.54 -25.88 -42.84
N GLU A 8 51.57 -25.39 -43.52
CA GLU A 8 52.14 -26.08 -44.66
C GLU A 8 52.45 -27.52 -44.22
N VAL A 9 51.72 -28.46 -44.80
CA VAL A 9 51.92 -29.89 -44.63
C VAL A 9 53.25 -30.24 -45.31
N ILE A 10 54.34 -30.20 -44.55
CA ILE A 10 55.63 -30.72 -45.00
C ILE A 10 55.45 -32.24 -45.20
N PRO A 11 55.74 -32.81 -46.38
CA PRO A 11 55.51 -34.21 -46.66
C PRO A 11 56.56 -35.06 -45.93
N TYR A 12 56.25 -35.49 -44.71
CA TYR A 12 57.08 -36.44 -43.97
C TYR A 12 56.70 -37.87 -44.35
N SER A 13 57.53 -38.48 -45.20
CA SER A 13 57.57 -39.94 -45.41
C SER A 13 57.77 -40.62 -44.06
N SER A 14 56.67 -41.12 -43.49
CA SER A 14 56.60 -41.58 -42.10
C SER A 14 57.04 -43.04 -42.00
N ARG A 15 58.26 -43.28 -41.52
CA ARG A 15 58.69 -44.60 -41.04
C ARG A 15 58.56 -44.62 -39.51
N TYR A 16 57.42 -45.14 -39.05
CA TYR A 16 57.14 -45.33 -37.62
C TYR A 16 57.99 -46.49 -37.06
N PHE A 17 58.55 -46.32 -35.86
CA PHE A 17 59.17 -47.43 -35.11
C PHE A 17 58.13 -48.02 -34.16
N THR A 18 57.77 -49.27 -34.40
CA THR A 18 56.79 -49.99 -33.59
C THR A 18 57.51 -50.84 -32.54
N MET A 19 57.49 -50.40 -31.28
CA MET A 19 58.00 -51.21 -30.18
C MET A 19 56.87 -52.11 -29.65
N LYS A 20 57.07 -53.44 -29.72
CA LYS A 20 56.12 -54.42 -29.17
C LYS A 20 56.32 -54.51 -27.66
N CYS A 21 55.36 -54.02 -26.89
CA CYS A 21 55.30 -54.28 -25.46
C CYS A 21 54.63 -55.65 -25.23
N SER A 22 55.04 -56.38 -24.19
CA SER A 22 54.63 -57.76 -23.90
C SER A 22 53.11 -57.97 -23.69
N ASN A 23 52.34 -56.89 -23.58
CA ASN A 23 50.90 -56.92 -23.31
C ASN A 23 50.02 -56.64 -24.55
N GLY A 24 50.51 -56.89 -25.77
CA GLY A 24 49.74 -56.76 -27.02
C GLY A 24 49.44 -55.32 -27.48
N LYS A 25 49.78 -54.32 -26.67
CA LYS A 25 49.75 -52.90 -27.03
C LYS A 25 51.09 -52.52 -27.67
N HIS A 26 51.05 -51.84 -28.82
CA HIS A 26 52.25 -51.36 -29.51
C HIS A 26 52.24 -49.83 -29.51
N VAL A 27 53.38 -49.23 -29.16
CA VAL A 27 53.54 -47.77 -29.20
C VAL A 27 54.35 -47.44 -30.45
N GLN A 28 53.80 -46.56 -31.29
CA GLN A 28 54.45 -46.08 -32.51
C GLN A 28 55.09 -44.73 -32.21
N TRP A 29 56.42 -44.69 -32.23
CA TRP A 29 57.18 -43.47 -32.02
C TRP A 29 57.59 -42.85 -33.36
N LEU A 30 57.56 -41.52 -33.45
CA LEU A 30 58.07 -40.78 -34.61
C LEU A 30 59.60 -40.65 -34.50
N ARG A 31 60.31 -40.93 -35.60
CA ARG A 31 61.75 -40.70 -35.71
C ARG A 31 62.02 -39.34 -36.36
N GLY A 32 63.00 -38.63 -35.81
CA GLY A 32 63.61 -37.47 -36.44
C GLY A 32 64.44 -37.84 -37.66
N LYS A 33 64.92 -36.82 -38.39
CA LYS A 33 65.85 -36.99 -39.52
C LYS A 33 67.14 -37.73 -39.13
N ASP A 34 67.52 -37.62 -37.86
CA ASP A 34 68.75 -38.19 -37.32
C ASP A 34 68.56 -39.63 -36.79
N GLY A 35 67.33 -40.16 -36.88
CA GLY A 35 66.99 -41.50 -36.40
C GLY A 35 66.72 -41.59 -34.89
N GLU A 36 66.76 -40.50 -34.14
CA GLU A 36 66.36 -40.47 -32.74
C GLU A 36 64.85 -40.27 -32.58
N VAL A 37 64.29 -40.73 -31.45
CA VAL A 37 62.87 -40.54 -31.14
C VAL A 37 62.62 -39.07 -30.85
N TRP A 38 61.66 -38.47 -31.54
CA TRP A 38 61.28 -37.08 -31.26
C TRP A 38 60.22 -37.04 -30.16
N VAL A 39 60.59 -36.37 -29.05
CA VAL A 39 59.68 -36.01 -27.97
C VAL A 39 59.61 -34.50 -27.94
N TRP A 40 58.41 -33.92 -28.07
CA TRP A 40 58.22 -32.49 -27.86
C TRP A 40 57.74 -32.28 -26.42
N VAL A 41 58.56 -31.59 -25.64
CA VAL A 41 58.22 -31.13 -24.30
C VAL A 41 57.73 -29.69 -24.44
N MET A 42 56.48 -29.42 -24.07
CA MET A 42 55.96 -28.05 -24.07
C MET A 42 56.85 -27.17 -23.17
N GLY A 43 57.44 -26.09 -23.71
CA GLY A 43 58.25 -25.15 -22.94
C GLY A 43 59.77 -25.24 -23.15
N GLU A 44 60.27 -26.16 -23.97
CA GLU A 44 61.72 -26.30 -24.24
C GLU A 44 62.17 -25.63 -25.57
N ALA A 45 61.24 -25.20 -26.42
CA ALA A 45 61.60 -24.47 -27.65
C ALA A 45 61.95 -23.00 -27.33
N PRO A 46 62.90 -22.38 -28.05
CA PRO A 46 63.20 -20.96 -27.90
C PRO A 46 61.95 -20.11 -28.18
N GLY A 47 61.38 -19.51 -27.13
CA GLY A 47 60.19 -18.65 -27.21
C GLY A 47 58.91 -19.25 -26.60
N ASP A 48 58.92 -20.50 -26.16
CA ASP A 48 57.77 -21.08 -25.46
C ASP A 48 57.64 -20.51 -24.04
N LYS A 49 56.40 -20.22 -23.61
CA LYS A 49 56.12 -19.87 -22.22
C LYS A 49 56.25 -21.14 -21.35
N PRO A 50 56.93 -21.09 -20.19
CA PRO A 50 56.95 -22.21 -19.28
C PRO A 50 55.53 -22.48 -18.75
N TYR A 51 55.26 -23.74 -18.43
CA TYR A 51 53.96 -24.17 -17.90
C TYR A 51 53.48 -23.32 -16.72
N GLU A 52 54.38 -22.98 -15.79
CA GLU A 52 54.06 -22.15 -14.63
C GLU A 52 53.47 -20.80 -15.03
N GLN A 53 54.07 -20.12 -16.00
CA GLN A 53 53.57 -18.82 -16.49
C GLN A 53 52.20 -18.95 -17.17
N ILE A 54 51.95 -20.03 -17.92
CA ILE A 54 50.65 -20.30 -18.53
C ILE A 54 49.61 -20.58 -17.43
N SER A 55 49.97 -21.33 -16.41
CA SER A 55 49.08 -21.68 -15.29
C SER A 55 48.73 -20.45 -14.45
N GLU A 56 49.69 -19.59 -14.16
CA GLU A 56 49.49 -18.32 -13.45
C GLU A 56 48.59 -17.38 -14.26
N GLU A 57 48.80 -17.27 -15.58
CA GLU A 57 47.95 -16.48 -16.48
C GLU A 57 46.51 -16.99 -16.47
N LEU A 58 46.30 -18.31 -16.51
CA LEU A 58 44.97 -18.92 -16.42
C LEU A 58 44.29 -18.68 -15.07
N ILE A 59 45.04 -18.75 -13.96
CA ILE A 59 44.51 -18.46 -12.62
C ILE A 59 44.14 -16.98 -12.51
N ALA A 60 45.00 -16.08 -12.99
CA ALA A 60 44.76 -14.65 -12.99
C ALA A 60 43.52 -14.28 -13.83
N GLU A 61 43.37 -14.90 -15.01
CA GLU A 61 42.20 -14.69 -15.86
C GLU A 61 40.91 -15.19 -15.18
N ARG A 62 40.96 -16.38 -14.55
CA ARG A 62 39.82 -16.90 -13.78
C ARG A 62 39.47 -16.01 -12.59
N ALA A 63 40.47 -15.46 -11.89
CA ALA A 63 40.27 -14.54 -10.78
C ALA A 63 39.61 -13.22 -11.23
N ARG A 64 40.03 -12.68 -12.39
CA ARG A 64 39.40 -11.48 -12.98
C ARG A 64 37.94 -11.74 -13.35
N GLN A 65 37.66 -12.86 -14.00
CA GLN A 65 36.29 -13.24 -14.36
C GLN A 65 35.41 -13.42 -13.12
N GLN A 66 35.96 -14.00 -12.05
CA GLN A 66 35.25 -14.17 -10.79
C GLN A 66 34.95 -12.81 -10.15
N ALA A 67 35.93 -11.90 -10.09
CA ALA A 67 35.74 -10.55 -9.57
C ALA A 67 34.71 -9.75 -10.38
N GLN A 68 34.68 -9.92 -11.71
CA GLN A 68 33.67 -9.28 -12.57
C GLN A 68 32.26 -9.81 -12.28
N LYS A 69 32.09 -11.12 -12.10
CA LYS A 69 30.79 -11.72 -11.75
C LYS A 69 30.29 -11.23 -10.40
N GLU A 70 31.15 -11.23 -9.39
CA GLU A 70 30.80 -10.73 -8.05
C GLU A 70 30.43 -9.25 -8.07
N ALA A 71 31.17 -8.44 -8.84
CA ALA A 71 30.81 -7.04 -9.06
C ALA A 71 29.44 -6.93 -9.72
N GLU A 72 29.16 -7.67 -10.80
CA GLU A 72 27.86 -7.66 -11.48
C GLU A 72 26.71 -8.08 -10.55
N GLU A 73 26.91 -9.09 -9.71
CA GLU A 73 25.93 -9.51 -8.71
C GLU A 73 25.65 -8.41 -7.69
N LEU A 74 26.69 -7.74 -7.19
CA LEU A 74 26.53 -6.59 -6.30
C LEU A 74 25.78 -5.44 -7.00
N TRP A 75 26.08 -5.17 -8.27
CA TRP A 75 25.35 -4.18 -9.07
C TRP A 75 23.87 -4.55 -9.22
N ARG A 76 23.55 -5.81 -9.54
CA ARG A 76 22.16 -6.30 -9.60
C ARG A 76 21.44 -6.17 -8.28
N GLN A 77 22.09 -6.50 -7.17
CA GLN A 77 21.51 -6.35 -5.83
C GLN A 77 21.20 -4.88 -5.53
N LYS A 78 22.11 -3.96 -5.86
CA LYS A 78 21.89 -2.53 -5.67
C LYS A 78 20.79 -1.97 -6.56
N GLU A 79 20.72 -2.39 -7.81
CA GLU A 79 19.65 -1.99 -8.73
C GLU A 79 18.28 -2.51 -8.26
N ALA A 80 18.22 -3.75 -7.76
CA ALA A 80 17.01 -4.32 -7.17
C ALA A 80 16.62 -3.57 -5.88
N GLU A 81 17.59 -3.19 -5.04
CA GLU A 81 17.35 -2.39 -3.83
C GLU A 81 16.80 -1.00 -4.19
N ILE A 82 17.37 -0.33 -5.19
CA ILE A 82 16.88 0.96 -5.70
C ILE A 82 15.46 0.82 -6.23
N THR A 83 15.21 -0.18 -7.07
CA THR A 83 13.88 -0.44 -7.65
C THR A 83 12.85 -0.74 -6.57
N LYS A 84 13.21 -1.52 -5.55
CA LYS A 84 12.35 -1.81 -4.41
C LYS A 84 12.04 -0.54 -3.61
N LYS A 85 13.05 0.25 -3.25
CA LYS A 85 12.87 1.51 -2.54
C LYS A 85 11.95 2.48 -3.29
N PHE A 86 12.07 2.54 -4.61
CA PHE A 86 11.19 3.36 -5.44
C PHE A 86 9.74 2.88 -5.40
N ARG A 87 9.52 1.56 -5.53
CA ARG A 87 8.18 0.97 -5.41
C ARG A 87 7.57 1.22 -4.04
N ASP A 88 8.36 1.05 -2.98
CA ASP A 88 7.94 1.26 -1.60
C ASP A 88 7.59 2.73 -1.35
N ALA A 89 8.40 3.67 -1.83
CA ALA A 89 8.13 5.11 -1.74
C ALA A 89 6.82 5.48 -2.46
N MET A 90 6.57 4.92 -3.64
CA MET A 90 5.32 5.12 -4.38
C MET A 90 4.11 4.54 -3.64
N ALA A 91 4.25 3.37 -3.02
CA ALA A 91 3.20 2.78 -2.20
C ALA A 91 2.90 3.63 -0.95
N GLN A 92 3.95 4.14 -0.30
CA GLN A 92 3.83 5.03 0.85
C GLN A 92 3.11 6.33 0.50
N GLU A 93 3.42 6.94 -0.64
CA GLU A 93 2.75 8.17 -1.09
C GLU A 93 1.26 7.92 -1.40
N LYS A 94 0.94 6.81 -2.08
CA LYS A 94 -0.46 6.41 -2.32
C LYS A 94 -1.20 6.19 -1.01
N ALA A 95 -0.58 5.52 -0.04
CA ALA A 95 -1.17 5.29 1.27
C ALA A 95 -1.41 6.62 2.01
N ARG A 96 -0.51 7.60 1.89
CA ARG A 96 -0.68 8.94 2.47
C ARG A 96 -1.90 9.65 1.90
N ILE A 97 -2.05 9.66 0.57
CA ILE A 97 -3.18 10.29 -0.11
C ILE A 97 -4.50 9.63 0.31
N VAL A 98 -4.53 8.28 0.40
CA VAL A 98 -5.72 7.56 0.85
C VAL A 98 -6.05 7.92 2.30
N ALA A 99 -5.06 7.91 3.19
CA ALA A 99 -5.26 8.25 4.60
C ALA A 99 -5.78 9.70 4.77
N GLU A 100 -5.28 10.65 3.98
CA GLU A 100 -5.76 12.03 3.98
C GLU A 100 -7.22 12.14 3.54
N LYS A 101 -7.60 11.46 2.45
CA LYS A 101 -8.99 11.40 1.99
C LYS A 101 -9.94 10.83 3.04
N TRP A 102 -9.54 9.76 3.72
CA TRP A 102 -10.34 9.16 4.80
C TRP A 102 -10.53 10.10 5.99
N LYS A 103 -9.53 10.93 6.33
CA LYS A 103 -9.65 11.92 7.40
C LYS A 103 -10.68 12.99 7.04
N ILE A 104 -10.58 13.53 5.82
CA ILE A 104 -11.53 14.53 5.29
C ILE A 104 -12.94 13.94 5.30
N GLU A 105 -13.12 12.71 4.80
CA GLU A 105 -14.42 12.04 4.78
C GLU A 105 -15.02 11.82 6.18
N ILE A 106 -14.18 11.48 7.17
CA ILE A 106 -14.62 11.35 8.57
C ILE A 106 -15.02 12.71 9.15
N GLU A 107 -14.26 13.76 8.85
CA GLU A 107 -14.57 15.12 9.29
C GLU A 107 -15.88 15.62 8.67
N ASP A 108 -16.09 15.43 7.37
CA ASP A 108 -17.35 15.75 6.68
C ASP A 108 -18.53 14.99 7.28
N ARG A 109 -18.35 13.70 7.57
CA ARG A 109 -19.38 12.89 8.23
C ARG A 109 -19.70 13.39 9.63
N LYS A 110 -18.70 13.88 10.37
CA LYS A 110 -18.91 14.47 11.70
C LYS A 110 -19.62 15.82 11.60
N ALA A 111 -19.24 16.65 10.63
CA ALA A 111 -19.87 17.95 10.40
C ALA A 111 -21.35 17.81 10.02
N ALA A 112 -21.68 16.85 9.14
CA ALA A 112 -23.07 16.56 8.76
C ALA A 112 -23.93 16.14 9.97
N LYS A 113 -23.38 15.30 10.86
CA LYS A 113 -24.09 14.91 12.10
C LYS A 113 -24.35 16.08 13.04
N LEU A 114 -23.38 16.97 13.17
CA LEU A 114 -23.50 18.14 14.04
C LEU A 114 -24.56 19.11 13.51
N GLU A 115 -24.61 19.32 12.19
CA GLU A 115 -25.65 20.14 11.58
C GLU A 115 -27.04 19.51 11.71
N GLU A 116 -27.15 18.18 11.55
CA GLU A 116 -28.41 17.46 11.77
C GLU A 116 -28.91 17.61 13.22
N GLU A 117 -28.01 17.46 14.21
CA GLU A 117 -28.34 17.64 15.62
C GLU A 117 -28.83 19.06 15.91
N LYS A 118 -28.15 20.07 15.37
CA LYS A 118 -28.56 21.47 15.51
C LYS A 118 -29.94 21.73 14.89
N ILE A 119 -30.23 21.17 13.72
CA ILE A 119 -31.55 21.28 13.10
C ILE A 119 -32.60 20.60 13.97
N GLN A 120 -32.32 19.41 14.52
CA GLN A 120 -33.26 18.72 15.42
C GLN A 120 -33.55 19.51 16.69
N GLU A 121 -32.53 20.15 17.27
CA GLU A 121 -32.71 21.02 18.44
C GLU A 121 -33.57 22.24 18.12
N GLU A 122 -33.33 22.92 17.00
CA GLU A 122 -34.17 24.04 16.56
C GLU A 122 -35.62 23.62 16.32
N LEU A 123 -35.84 22.45 15.72
CA LEU A 123 -37.19 21.91 15.50
C LEU A 123 -37.90 21.63 16.82
N LYS A 124 -37.23 20.96 17.77
CA LYS A 124 -37.79 20.71 19.11
C LYS A 124 -38.13 22.00 19.83
N LYS A 125 -37.27 23.01 19.72
CA LYS A 125 -37.51 24.32 20.34
C LYS A 125 -38.74 25.01 19.73
N ARG A 126 -38.89 24.98 18.40
CA ARG A 126 -40.07 25.53 17.73
C ARG A 126 -41.35 24.81 18.12
N GLU A 127 -41.32 23.48 18.19
CA GLU A 127 -42.45 22.66 18.62
C GLU A 127 -42.87 23.03 20.05
N GLU A 128 -41.92 23.15 20.98
CA GLU A 128 -42.18 23.56 22.36
C GLU A 128 -42.75 24.98 22.44
N GLU A 129 -42.21 25.92 21.68
CA GLU A 129 -42.72 27.29 21.61
C GLU A 129 -44.16 27.34 21.06
N GLU A 130 -44.49 26.50 20.09
CA GLU A 130 -45.85 26.38 19.55
C GLU A 130 -46.80 25.78 20.59
N ARG A 131 -46.35 24.76 21.32
CA ARG A 131 -47.11 24.18 22.44
C ARG A 131 -47.40 25.22 23.52
N GLN A 132 -46.38 25.97 23.95
CA GLN A 132 -46.54 27.04 24.95
C GLN A 132 -47.49 28.13 24.49
N LYS A 133 -47.43 28.53 23.22
CA LYS A 133 -48.39 29.49 22.65
C LYS A 133 -49.81 28.95 22.62
N GLY A 134 -49.98 27.65 22.38
CA GLY A 134 -51.28 26.99 22.48
C GLY A 134 -51.81 27.00 23.90
N GLU A 135 -50.98 26.62 24.88
CA GLU A 135 -51.32 26.63 26.30
C GLU A 135 -51.68 28.03 26.81
N GLU A 136 -50.92 29.06 26.41
CA GLU A 136 -51.22 30.45 26.77
C GLU A 136 -52.58 30.91 26.22
N GLN A 137 -52.90 30.55 24.98
CA GLN A 137 -54.20 30.88 24.39
C GLN A 137 -55.35 30.20 25.14
N ILE A 138 -55.18 28.94 25.53
CA ILE A 138 -56.18 28.21 26.35
C ILE A 138 -56.34 28.91 27.69
N ARG A 139 -55.23 29.26 28.36
CA ARG A 139 -55.27 29.96 29.66
C ARG A 139 -56.00 31.30 29.59
N GLN A 140 -55.75 32.08 28.53
CA GLN A 140 -56.45 33.36 28.29
C GLN A 140 -57.95 33.14 28.08
N GLN A 141 -58.33 32.13 27.29
CA GLN A 141 -59.74 31.79 27.05
C GLN A 141 -60.43 31.30 28.33
N GLU A 142 -59.78 30.47 29.12
CA GLU A 142 -60.27 30.02 30.42
C GLU A 142 -60.50 31.19 31.37
N GLU A 143 -59.58 32.17 31.41
CA GLU A 143 -59.73 33.36 32.24
C GLU A 143 -60.91 34.23 31.79
N ILE A 144 -61.07 34.45 30.48
CA ILE A 144 -62.23 35.15 29.93
C ILE A 144 -63.51 34.41 30.29
N ARG A 145 -63.54 33.10 30.06
CA ARG A 145 -64.71 32.26 30.34
C ARG A 145 -65.07 32.25 31.82
N ALA A 146 -64.08 32.21 32.71
CA ALA A 146 -64.27 32.30 34.15
C ALA A 146 -64.89 33.64 34.57
N LYS A 147 -64.45 34.76 33.97
CA LYS A 147 -65.04 36.09 34.21
C LYS A 147 -66.49 36.19 33.74
N GLU A 148 -66.79 35.67 32.55
CA GLU A 148 -68.16 35.60 32.02
C GLU A 148 -69.08 34.79 32.94
N LEU A 149 -68.63 33.60 33.34
CA LEU A 149 -69.38 32.73 34.26
C LEU A 149 -69.59 33.41 35.61
N TYR A 150 -68.58 34.10 36.16
CA TYR A 150 -68.71 34.84 37.40
C TYR A 150 -69.80 35.92 37.32
N LEU A 151 -69.81 36.73 36.25
CA LEU A 151 -70.82 37.77 36.05
C LEU A 151 -72.23 37.18 35.94
N SER A 152 -72.39 36.11 35.16
CA SER A 152 -73.67 35.40 35.00
C SER A 152 -74.17 34.83 36.33
N LEU A 153 -73.30 34.18 37.11
CA LEU A 153 -73.65 33.62 38.41
C LEU A 153 -74.07 34.69 39.41
N LYS A 154 -73.38 35.84 39.41
CA LYS A 154 -73.70 36.98 40.28
C LYS A 154 -75.05 37.60 39.95
N GLN A 155 -75.38 37.71 38.65
CA GLN A 155 -76.71 38.16 38.23
C GLN A 155 -77.79 37.16 38.65
N ALA A 156 -77.58 35.86 38.44
CA ALA A 156 -78.53 34.83 38.88
C ALA A 156 -78.77 34.87 40.40
N GLN A 157 -77.72 35.04 41.21
CA GLN A 157 -77.86 35.20 42.66
C GLN A 157 -78.68 36.43 43.05
N GLN A 158 -78.47 37.57 42.38
CA GLN A 158 -79.25 38.79 42.60
C GLN A 158 -80.72 38.59 42.20
N HIS A 159 -80.98 37.90 41.09
CA HIS A 159 -82.35 37.57 40.68
C HIS A 159 -83.03 36.60 41.64
N SER A 160 -82.31 35.62 42.20
CA SER A 160 -82.84 34.73 43.25
C SER A 160 -83.11 35.47 44.56
N GLN A 161 -82.21 36.35 45.01
CA GLN A 161 -82.45 37.14 46.22
C GLN A 161 -83.61 38.13 46.06
N HIS A 162 -83.73 38.78 44.90
CA HIS A 162 -84.86 39.67 44.62
C HIS A 162 -86.19 38.91 44.52
N SER A 163 -86.18 37.70 43.96
CA SER A 163 -87.33 36.78 43.91
C SER A 163 -87.77 36.32 45.30
N ASP A 164 -86.83 35.97 46.17
CA ASP A 164 -87.12 35.53 47.54
C ASP A 164 -87.62 36.72 48.39
N ASP A 165 -87.02 37.92 48.24
CA ASP A 165 -87.47 39.14 48.93
C ASP A 165 -88.89 39.54 48.50
N ASP A 166 -89.19 39.55 47.19
CA ASP A 166 -90.54 39.87 46.67
C ASP A 166 -91.60 38.88 47.19
N GLN A 167 -91.24 37.61 47.35
CA GLN A 167 -92.12 36.58 47.90
C GLN A 167 -92.30 36.73 49.44
N GLU A 168 -91.27 37.14 50.17
CA GLU A 168 -91.34 37.44 51.62
C GLU A 168 -92.12 38.73 51.93
N TRP A 169 -92.15 39.70 50.99
CA TRP A 169 -93.01 40.89 51.04
C TRP A 169 -94.48 40.56 50.76
N GLU A 170 -94.79 39.67 49.81
CA GLU A 170 -96.16 39.22 49.53
C GLU A 170 -96.77 38.45 50.71
N GLU A 171 -96.00 37.61 51.42
CA GLU A 171 -96.46 36.87 52.61
C GLU A 171 -96.70 37.75 53.86
N GLN A 172 -96.19 38.98 53.90
CA GLN A 172 -96.45 39.96 54.98
C GLN A 172 -97.65 40.88 54.71
N CYS A 173 -98.17 40.88 53.48
CA CYS A 173 -99.30 41.74 53.07
C CYS A 173 -100.66 40.99 53.00
N GLU A 174 -100.69 39.71 53.38
CA GLU A 174 -101.90 38.93 53.74
C GLU A 174 -102.16 38.94 55.25
#